data_AF-A0A9P1C437-F1
#
_entry.id   AF-A0A9P1C437-F1
#
_cell.length_a   1.000
_cell.length_b   1.000
_cell.length_c   1.000
_cell.angle_alpha   90.00
_cell.angle_beta   90.00
_cell.angle_gamma   90.00
#
_symmetry.space_group_name_H-M   'P 1'
#
loop_
_entity.id
_entity.type
_entity.pdbx_description
1 polymer ?
#
loop_
_entity_poly.entity_id
_entity_poly.type
_entity_poly.pdbx_seq_one_letter_code
_entity_poly.pdbx_strand_id
1 'polypeptide(L)'
;MAAVLAPVTGQSVAVGHVPLRSEVGSLAVHRPLQSQQKPQYFQKAIVAGLVMCQAVKVRRSFTRRRKVQRLAGDGGDDDDDKLKVVVRKNVLKTVCRVGLWSVVTAAGAYLFYPSLQQFLWTFLTGTKTIVPLGDVAQGYVGNVLALMSVLFSILAGSNYSSLYSQNEAIFCALFAEVSEAKALMEQIALVCSGRPFYRSALENIRRYVERDLRRLDRPPSILCACKPRDDPLESILYLTSVGVPSAVYETVRSLRQRRGDRLGAVQRKLPPVQMALLYVLAGFNLMSLLLLASANPSAAESQLCRMLFASMAGALMMTMRVIHELWTPVGGAYNVDGVLRVMIRGLEDELDQRLKGKTFSDTRLPPPPPSFPARPAETSAAAA
;
A
#
# COMPACT_ATOMS: atom_id res chain seq x y z
N MET A 1 -31.27 -31.87 18.92
CA MET A 1 -30.46 -32.44 20.02
C MET A 1 -30.34 -31.36 21.09
N ALA A 2 -31.36 -31.11 21.91
CA ALA A 2 -31.90 -31.92 23.00
C ALA A 2 -31.00 -31.95 24.25
N ALA A 3 -31.51 -31.29 25.31
CA ALA A 3 -31.20 -31.40 26.74
C ALA A 3 -29.88 -30.74 27.22
N VAL A 4 -29.77 -30.12 28.41
CA VAL A 4 -30.38 -30.37 29.73
C VAL A 4 -30.44 -29.08 30.57
N LEU A 5 -31.56 -28.89 31.28
CA LEU A 5 -31.81 -27.96 32.40
C LEU A 5 -31.15 -28.44 33.70
N ALA A 6 -30.66 -27.52 34.55
CA ALA A 6 -30.98 -27.50 36.00
C ALA A 6 -30.48 -26.22 36.69
N PRO A 7 -31.30 -25.60 37.57
CA PRO A 7 -30.92 -24.50 38.45
C PRO A 7 -30.58 -25.00 39.87
N VAL A 8 -29.78 -24.24 40.62
CA VAL A 8 -29.61 -24.43 42.07
C VAL A 8 -29.97 -23.13 42.79
N THR A 9 -31.07 -23.20 43.54
CA THR A 9 -31.50 -22.27 44.58
C THR A 9 -30.95 -22.70 45.93
N GLY A 10 -30.57 -21.76 46.80
CA GLY A 10 -30.72 -21.97 48.25
C GLY A 10 -29.81 -21.17 49.18
N GLN A 11 -30.49 -20.53 50.16
CA GLN A 11 -30.03 -20.03 51.48
C GLN A 11 -29.25 -18.72 51.56
N SER A 12 -29.34 -17.92 52.63
CA SER A 12 -30.38 -17.59 53.62
C SER A 12 -29.73 -16.50 54.52
N VAL A 13 -30.47 -15.42 54.76
CA VAL A 13 -30.51 -14.55 55.96
C VAL A 13 -29.25 -14.38 56.84
N ALA A 14 -28.79 -13.13 56.96
CA ALA A 14 -28.32 -12.60 58.24
C ALA A 14 -28.60 -11.09 58.35
N VAL A 15 -29.47 -10.77 59.31
CA VAL A 15 -29.81 -9.44 59.83
C VAL A 15 -28.66 -8.94 60.70
N GLY A 16 -28.24 -7.68 60.53
CA GLY A 16 -27.17 -7.07 61.33
C GLY A 16 -27.41 -5.58 61.54
N HIS A 17 -27.48 -5.20 62.81
CA HIS A 17 -27.96 -3.96 63.41
C HIS A 17 -27.09 -2.71 63.13
N VAL A 18 -27.75 -1.54 63.14
CA VAL A 18 -27.23 -0.16 63.22
C VAL A 18 -26.58 0.11 64.59
N PRO A 19 -25.57 0.99 64.68
CA PRO A 19 -25.81 2.19 65.49
C PRO A 19 -25.32 3.51 64.86
N LEU A 20 -26.10 4.55 65.14
CA LEU A 20 -25.84 5.98 64.97
C LEU A 20 -24.58 6.43 65.71
N ARG A 21 -23.83 7.36 65.12
CA ARG A 21 -23.01 8.32 65.88
C ARG A 21 -23.04 9.70 65.22
N SER A 22 -23.76 10.60 65.86
CA SER A 22 -23.68 12.05 65.73
C SER A 22 -22.37 12.57 66.35
N GLU A 23 -21.76 13.59 65.74
CA GLU A 23 -21.57 14.92 66.33
C GLU A 23 -20.42 15.72 65.67
N VAL A 24 -20.75 16.97 65.34
CA VAL A 24 -19.98 18.22 65.58
C VAL A 24 -18.55 18.23 65.03
N GLY A 25 -18.23 18.96 63.95
CA GLY A 25 -18.40 20.40 63.78
C GLY A 25 -17.02 21.07 63.88
N SER A 26 -16.52 21.71 62.82
CA SER A 26 -15.53 22.79 62.97
C SER A 26 -15.36 23.61 61.68
N LEU A 27 -15.64 24.90 61.82
CA LEU A 27 -15.27 26.00 60.92
C LEU A 27 -13.75 26.18 60.87
N ALA A 28 -13.18 26.35 59.67
CA ALA A 28 -11.98 27.18 59.45
C ALA A 28 -11.92 27.55 57.95
N VAL A 29 -12.32 28.77 57.58
CA VAL A 29 -11.45 29.95 57.41
C VAL A 29 -10.66 29.93 56.10
N HIS A 30 -11.10 30.83 55.22
CA HIS A 30 -10.42 31.43 54.06
C HIS A 30 -8.89 31.57 54.20
N ARG A 31 -8.15 31.17 53.15
CA ARG A 31 -7.07 32.01 52.58
C ARG A 31 -6.72 31.61 51.13
N PRO A 32 -6.64 32.55 50.19
CA PRO A 32 -6.17 32.32 48.83
C PRO A 32 -4.71 32.79 48.67
N LEU A 33 -3.83 31.96 48.13
CA LEU A 33 -2.55 32.35 47.52
C LEU A 33 -2.29 31.32 46.40
N GLN A 34 -2.67 31.61 45.14
CA GLN A 34 -1.78 32.22 44.13
C GLN A 34 -0.33 31.72 44.20
N SER A 35 -0.04 30.69 43.42
CA SER A 35 1.19 30.62 42.60
C SER A 35 0.90 29.84 41.32
N GLN A 36 0.46 30.59 40.31
CA GLN A 36 0.16 30.12 38.97
C GLN A 36 1.49 29.84 38.23
N GLN A 37 2.11 28.69 38.51
CA GLN A 37 3.30 28.25 37.77
C GLN A 37 2.85 27.58 36.46
N LYS A 38 2.70 28.40 35.40
CA LYS A 38 2.40 27.91 34.04
C LYS A 38 3.46 26.89 33.61
N PRO A 39 3.09 25.71 33.10
CA PRO A 39 4.06 24.74 32.59
C PRO A 39 4.65 25.23 31.25
N GLN A 40 5.76 25.98 31.31
CA GLN A 40 6.56 26.37 30.14
C GLN A 40 7.22 25.19 29.40
N TYR A 41 7.10 23.96 29.92
CA TYR A 41 7.66 22.76 29.29
C TYR A 41 6.84 22.27 28.09
N PHE A 42 5.55 22.61 27.98
CA PHE A 42 4.69 22.09 26.91
C PHE A 42 4.90 22.79 25.55
N GLN A 43 5.28 24.07 25.55
CA GLN A 43 5.69 24.77 24.32
C GLN A 43 6.99 24.19 23.75
N LYS A 44 7.91 23.71 24.60
CA LYS A 44 9.19 23.15 24.14
C LYS A 44 9.02 21.80 23.42
N ALA A 45 8.07 20.97 23.82
CA ALA A 45 7.80 19.68 23.15
C ALA A 45 7.18 19.84 21.76
N ILE A 46 6.25 20.79 21.60
CA ILE A 46 5.63 21.08 20.29
C ILE A 46 6.64 21.76 19.35
N VAL A 47 7.49 22.66 19.87
CA VAL A 47 8.58 23.26 19.09
C VAL A 47 9.65 22.22 18.73
N ALA A 48 9.98 21.26 19.60
CA ALA A 48 10.92 20.19 19.27
C ALA A 48 10.42 19.27 18.14
N GLY A 49 9.12 18.95 18.12
CA GLY A 49 8.49 18.21 17.02
C GLY A 49 8.50 18.99 15.69
N LEU A 50 8.25 20.29 15.74
CA LEU A 50 8.28 21.18 14.57
C LEU A 50 9.72 21.42 14.05
N VAL A 51 10.72 21.49 14.93
CA VAL A 51 12.14 21.62 14.59
C VAL A 51 12.69 20.34 13.96
N MET A 52 12.24 19.15 14.39
CA MET A 52 12.57 17.89 13.69
C MET A 52 12.00 17.86 12.25
N CYS A 53 10.77 18.36 12.04
CA CYS A 53 10.19 18.46 10.70
C CYS A 53 10.90 19.51 9.82
N GLN A 54 11.42 20.60 10.40
CA GLN A 54 12.24 21.60 9.70
C GLN A 54 13.65 21.06 9.36
N ALA A 55 14.28 20.28 10.26
CA ALA A 55 15.59 19.66 10.04
C ALA A 55 15.59 18.68 8.86
N VAL A 56 14.47 17.99 8.61
CA VAL A 56 14.29 17.13 7.42
C VAL A 56 14.18 17.96 6.12
N LYS A 57 13.75 19.22 6.21
CA LYS A 57 13.65 20.15 5.07
C LYS A 57 14.99 20.80 4.71
N VAL A 58 15.87 21.03 5.69
CA VAL A 58 17.18 21.70 5.50
C VAL A 58 18.27 20.78 4.93
N ARG A 59 18.13 19.44 5.03
CA ARG A 59 19.11 18.50 4.45
C ARG A 59 19.01 18.34 2.92
N ARG A 60 18.10 19.06 2.25
CA ARG A 60 17.87 19.00 0.79
C ARG A 60 18.74 19.95 -0.05
N SER A 61 19.57 20.80 0.55
CA SER A 61 20.35 21.81 -0.18
C SER A 61 21.83 21.47 -0.41
N PHE A 62 22.36 20.35 0.07
CA PHE A 62 23.82 20.09 0.05
C PHE A 62 24.33 19.03 -0.95
N THR A 63 23.52 18.60 -1.91
CA THR A 63 23.94 17.55 -2.88
C THR A 63 23.82 18.00 -4.33
N ARG A 64 24.15 19.26 -4.62
CA ARG A 64 24.11 19.83 -5.99
C ARG A 64 25.47 20.28 -6.54
N ARG A 65 26.58 19.82 -5.97
CA ARG A 65 27.93 20.04 -6.52
C ARG A 65 28.79 18.80 -6.35
N ARG A 66 28.70 17.88 -7.31
CA ARG A 66 29.76 16.94 -7.73
C ARG A 66 29.21 16.12 -8.90
N LYS A 67 29.13 16.78 -10.06
CA LYS A 67 28.96 16.09 -11.34
C LYS A 67 29.76 16.85 -12.39
N VAL A 68 31.08 16.68 -12.34
CA VAL A 68 31.98 16.89 -13.49
C VAL A 68 33.12 15.88 -13.30
N GLN A 69 33.42 15.13 -14.37
CA GLN A 69 34.45 14.09 -14.50
C GLN A 69 34.15 12.73 -13.85
N ARG A 70 33.49 11.85 -14.61
CA ARG A 70 34.18 10.78 -15.36
C ARG A 70 33.18 10.14 -16.32
N LEU A 71 33.53 10.19 -17.59
CA LEU A 71 32.83 9.61 -18.72
C LEU A 71 33.52 8.29 -19.08
N ALA A 72 32.71 7.39 -19.62
CA ALA A 72 33.08 6.22 -20.43
C ALA A 72 33.68 5.02 -19.68
N GLY A 73 32.80 4.09 -19.29
CA GLY A 73 33.23 2.74 -18.90
C GLY A 73 32.23 1.92 -18.08
N ASP A 74 31.10 2.49 -17.65
CA ASP A 74 30.26 1.89 -16.61
C ASP A 74 28.77 2.12 -16.89
N GLY A 75 28.16 1.21 -17.64
CA GLY A 75 26.76 1.28 -18.07
C GLY A 75 25.76 0.58 -17.15
N GLY A 76 26.21 0.05 -16.01
CA GLY A 76 25.36 -0.71 -15.08
C GLY A 76 25.00 0.06 -13.81
N ASP A 77 25.95 0.79 -13.22
CA ASP A 77 25.78 1.37 -11.88
C ASP A 77 24.83 2.59 -11.84
N ASP A 78 24.72 3.31 -12.97
CA ASP A 78 23.98 4.57 -13.07
C ASP A 78 22.44 4.36 -13.04
N ASP A 79 21.94 3.18 -13.39
CA ASP A 79 20.51 2.86 -13.41
C ASP A 79 20.00 2.30 -12.08
N ASP A 80 20.84 1.54 -11.36
CA ASP A 80 20.54 1.08 -10.01
C ASP A 80 20.41 2.25 -9.03
N ASP A 81 21.25 3.28 -9.18
CA ASP A 81 21.17 4.48 -8.37
C ASP A 81 19.91 5.31 -8.66
N LYS A 82 19.50 5.40 -9.93
CA LYS A 82 18.22 6.03 -10.28
C LYS A 82 17.04 5.26 -9.67
N LEU A 83 17.07 3.93 -9.73
CA LEU A 83 16.02 3.09 -9.14
C LEU A 83 15.93 3.31 -7.62
N LYS A 84 17.06 3.24 -6.90
CA LYS A 84 17.12 3.51 -5.46
C LYS A 84 16.57 4.89 -5.11
N VAL A 85 16.89 5.92 -5.89
CA VAL A 85 16.39 7.29 -5.68
C VAL A 85 14.88 7.38 -5.91
N VAL A 86 14.35 6.75 -6.96
CA VAL A 86 12.90 6.73 -7.25
C VAL A 86 12.14 5.99 -6.16
N VAL A 87 12.63 4.81 -5.74
CA VAL A 87 12.05 4.03 -4.65
C VAL A 87 12.05 4.83 -3.35
N ARG A 88 13.19 5.41 -2.94
CA ARG A 88 13.28 6.25 -1.74
C ARG A 88 12.33 7.44 -1.78
N LYS A 89 12.21 8.12 -2.92
CA LYS A 89 11.30 9.26 -3.08
C LYS A 89 9.83 8.84 -2.95
N ASN A 90 9.46 7.69 -3.51
CA ASN A 90 8.09 7.16 -3.44
C ASN A 90 7.76 6.66 -2.03
N VAL A 91 8.68 5.96 -1.37
CA VAL A 91 8.56 5.54 0.04
C VAL A 91 8.38 6.77 0.93
N LEU A 92 9.27 7.77 0.82
CA LEU A 92 9.17 8.98 1.64
C LEU A 92 7.88 9.76 1.39
N LYS A 93 7.44 9.86 0.12
CA LYS A 93 6.17 10.53 -0.22
C LYS A 93 4.98 9.81 0.42
N THR A 94 5.03 8.50 0.51
CA THR A 94 3.96 7.66 1.05
C THR A 94 3.96 7.70 2.57
N VAL A 95 5.11 7.48 3.20
CA VAL A 95 5.27 7.63 4.66
C VAL A 95 4.85 9.03 5.11
N CYS A 96 5.24 10.07 4.37
CA CYS A 96 4.82 11.43 4.68
C CYS A 96 3.31 11.62 4.50
N ARG A 97 2.69 11.04 3.46
CA ARG A 97 1.25 11.12 3.25
C ARG A 97 0.48 10.41 4.36
N VAL A 98 0.82 9.16 4.66
CA VAL A 98 0.17 8.35 5.70
C VAL A 98 0.40 8.95 7.09
N GLY A 99 1.66 9.21 7.43
CA GLY A 99 2.07 9.72 8.73
C GLY A 99 1.56 11.13 9.00
N LEU A 100 1.49 12.00 7.99
CA LEU A 100 0.95 13.35 8.19
C LEU A 100 -0.54 13.29 8.55
N TRP A 101 -1.34 12.46 7.88
CA TRP A 101 -2.76 12.32 8.18
C TRP A 101 -3.01 11.71 9.56
N SER A 102 -2.20 10.75 9.99
CA SER A 102 -2.34 10.17 11.34
C SER A 102 -1.99 11.19 12.43
N VAL A 103 -0.93 11.98 12.25
CA VAL A 103 -0.55 13.05 13.18
C VAL A 103 -1.60 14.16 13.23
N VAL A 104 -2.12 14.59 12.08
CA VAL A 104 -3.20 15.58 12.02
C VAL A 104 -4.45 15.06 12.71
N THR A 105 -4.79 13.78 12.52
CA THR A 105 -5.96 13.20 13.18
C THR A 105 -5.75 13.05 14.68
N ALA A 106 -4.56 12.64 15.13
CA ALA A 106 -4.22 12.58 16.56
C ALA A 106 -4.28 13.96 17.22
N ALA A 107 -3.70 14.98 16.59
CA ALA A 107 -3.76 16.36 17.07
C ALA A 107 -5.20 16.90 17.10
N GLY A 108 -5.98 16.64 16.04
CA GLY A 108 -7.40 16.97 16.00
C GLY A 108 -8.17 16.27 17.12
N ALA A 109 -7.98 14.96 17.29
CA ALA A 109 -8.60 14.18 18.35
C ALA A 109 -8.26 14.72 19.74
N TYR A 110 -7.01 15.13 19.97
CA TYR A 110 -6.58 15.76 21.22
C TYR A 110 -7.31 17.09 21.50
N LEU A 111 -7.44 17.95 20.49
CA LEU A 111 -8.07 19.26 20.61
C LEU A 111 -9.59 19.19 20.74
N PHE A 112 -10.23 18.31 19.96
CA PHE A 112 -11.69 18.15 19.93
C PHE A 112 -12.23 17.20 20.99
N TYR A 113 -11.36 16.50 21.73
CA TYR A 113 -11.75 15.56 22.79
C TYR A 113 -12.86 16.07 23.72
N PRO A 114 -12.75 17.26 24.37
CA PRO A 114 -13.78 17.70 25.31
C PRO A 114 -15.14 17.94 24.63
N SER A 115 -15.13 18.48 23.40
CA SER A 115 -16.35 18.70 22.62
C SER A 115 -16.98 17.38 22.17
N LEU A 116 -16.17 16.40 21.76
CA LEU A 116 -16.64 15.07 21.38
C LEU A 116 -17.25 14.33 22.56
N GLN A 117 -16.62 14.41 23.73
CA GLN A 117 -17.14 13.81 24.96
C GLN A 117 -18.48 14.43 25.37
N GLN A 118 -18.59 15.76 25.37
CA GLN A 118 -19.85 16.46 25.66
C GLN A 118 -20.95 16.12 24.64
N PHE A 119 -20.61 16.10 23.36
CA PHE A 119 -21.54 15.75 22.28
C PHE A 119 -22.07 14.32 22.45
N LEU A 120 -21.16 13.36 22.65
CA LEU A 120 -21.52 11.95 22.85
C LEU A 120 -22.40 11.76 24.08
N TRP A 121 -22.08 12.43 25.17
CA TRP A 121 -22.87 12.37 26.40
C TRP A 121 -24.26 12.98 26.23
N THR A 122 -24.34 14.14 25.57
CA THR A 122 -25.61 14.81 25.25
C THR A 122 -26.47 13.93 24.33
N PHE A 123 -25.85 13.25 23.37
CA PHE A 123 -26.55 12.34 22.47
C PHE A 123 -27.14 11.12 23.19
N LEU A 124 -26.41 10.56 24.18
CA LEU A 124 -26.86 9.36 24.91
C LEU A 124 -27.86 9.66 26.02
N THR A 125 -27.66 10.72 26.79
CA THR A 125 -28.46 11.01 28.01
C THR A 125 -29.44 12.16 27.83
N GLY A 126 -29.32 12.94 26.76
CA GLY A 126 -30.06 14.20 26.59
C GLY A 126 -29.57 15.34 27.49
N THR A 127 -28.57 15.09 28.36
CA THR A 127 -28.08 16.07 29.34
C THR A 127 -26.66 16.54 28.99
N LYS A 128 -26.36 17.81 29.30
CA LYS A 128 -25.01 18.38 29.11
C LYS A 128 -24.06 18.08 30.28
N THR A 129 -24.61 17.70 31.43
CA THR A 129 -23.85 17.42 32.65
C THR A 129 -23.28 16.02 32.61
N ILE A 130 -21.96 15.91 32.49
CA ILE A 130 -21.25 14.62 32.51
C ILE A 130 -21.34 14.06 33.94
N VAL A 131 -22.11 12.98 34.10
CA VAL A 131 -22.20 12.22 35.35
C VAL A 131 -21.43 10.91 35.14
N PRO A 132 -20.57 10.49 36.09
CA PRO A 132 -19.86 9.22 35.95
C PRO A 132 -20.87 8.07 35.80
N LEU A 133 -20.65 7.18 34.84
CA LEU A 133 -21.44 5.95 34.72
C LEU A 133 -21.19 5.08 35.95
N GLY A 134 -22.20 4.34 36.41
CA GLY A 134 -22.02 3.36 37.48
C GLY A 134 -21.00 2.28 37.10
N ASP A 135 -20.30 1.73 38.10
CA ASP A 135 -19.18 0.79 37.94
C ASP A 135 -19.51 -0.40 37.04
N VAL A 136 -20.74 -0.92 37.15
CA VAL A 136 -21.23 -2.04 36.31
C VAL A 136 -21.24 -1.66 34.84
N ALA A 137 -21.75 -0.47 34.49
CA ALA A 137 -21.82 -0.01 33.11
C ALA A 137 -20.41 0.27 32.54
N GLN A 138 -19.49 0.78 33.36
CA GLN A 138 -18.09 0.95 32.94
C GLN A 138 -17.41 -0.38 32.63
N GLY A 139 -17.65 -1.42 33.44
CA GLY A 139 -17.17 -2.78 33.18
C GLY A 139 -17.69 -3.33 31.84
N TYR A 140 -18.98 -3.14 31.54
CA TYR A 140 -19.54 -3.53 30.24
C TYR A 140 -18.91 -2.78 29.07
N VAL A 141 -18.74 -1.46 29.17
CA VAL A 141 -18.08 -0.65 28.12
C VAL A 141 -16.63 -1.10 27.90
N GLY A 142 -15.90 -1.40 28.98
CA GLY A 142 -14.53 -1.94 28.89
C GLY A 142 -14.47 -3.28 28.16
N ASN A 143 -15.39 -4.20 28.47
CA ASN A 143 -15.47 -5.50 27.79
C ASN A 143 -15.83 -5.36 26.30
N VAL A 144 -16.77 -4.46 25.96
CA VAL A 144 -17.13 -4.16 24.57
C VAL A 144 -15.94 -3.56 23.82
N LEU A 145 -15.21 -2.62 24.42
CA LEU A 145 -14.00 -2.05 23.83
C LEU A 145 -12.95 -3.12 23.55
N ALA A 146 -12.72 -4.03 24.51
CA ALA A 146 -11.77 -5.14 24.33
C ALA A 146 -12.19 -6.06 23.18
N LEU A 147 -13.47 -6.45 23.12
CA LEU A 147 -14.01 -7.29 22.05
C LEU A 147 -13.87 -6.60 20.67
N MET A 148 -14.27 -5.34 20.56
CA MET A 148 -14.19 -4.58 19.30
C MET A 148 -12.74 -4.34 18.86
N SER A 149 -11.80 -4.18 19.81
CA SER A 149 -10.38 -4.04 19.52
C SER A 149 -9.79 -5.34 18.97
N VAL A 150 -10.17 -6.49 19.55
CA VAL A 150 -9.75 -7.81 19.06
C VAL A 150 -10.32 -8.08 17.66
N LEU A 151 -11.62 -7.87 17.47
CA LEU A 151 -12.26 -8.05 16.16
C LEU A 151 -11.64 -7.14 15.10
N PHE A 152 -11.33 -5.89 15.47
CA PHE A 152 -10.67 -4.93 14.58
C PHE A 152 -9.29 -5.45 14.18
N SER A 153 -8.48 -5.93 15.13
CA SER A 153 -7.14 -6.45 14.86
C SER A 153 -7.17 -7.68 13.95
N ILE A 154 -8.10 -8.61 14.18
CA ILE A 154 -8.25 -9.82 13.34
C ILE A 154 -8.66 -9.44 11.92
N LEU A 155 -9.67 -8.58 11.77
CA LEU A 155 -10.16 -8.15 10.47
C LEU A 155 -9.10 -7.33 9.71
N ALA A 156 -8.39 -6.42 10.40
CA ALA A 156 -7.28 -5.67 9.84
C ALA A 156 -6.16 -6.59 9.35
N GLY A 157 -5.77 -7.59 10.16
CA GLY A 157 -4.73 -8.56 9.81
C GLY A 157 -5.11 -9.43 8.61
N SER A 158 -6.35 -9.94 8.58
CA SER A 158 -6.87 -10.73 7.45
C SER A 158 -6.91 -9.91 6.15
N ASN A 159 -7.44 -8.67 6.22
CA ASN A 159 -7.46 -7.76 5.08
C ASN A 159 -6.05 -7.43 4.59
N TYR A 160 -5.12 -7.16 5.51
CA TYR A 160 -3.73 -6.87 5.16
C TYR A 160 -3.06 -8.04 4.44
N SER A 161 -3.19 -9.26 4.96
CA SER A 161 -2.64 -10.47 4.34
C SER A 161 -3.22 -10.72 2.95
N SER A 162 -4.54 -10.59 2.79
CA SER A 162 -5.21 -10.77 1.50
C SER A 162 -4.76 -9.72 0.47
N LEU A 163 -4.69 -8.44 0.86
CA LEU A 163 -4.22 -7.36 0.00
C LEU A 163 -2.75 -7.55 -0.42
N TYR A 164 -1.90 -7.98 0.52
CA TYR A 164 -0.50 -8.24 0.23
C TYR A 164 -0.34 -9.39 -0.77
N SER A 165 -1.02 -10.51 -0.55
CA SER A 165 -1.01 -11.64 -1.48
C SER A 165 -1.55 -11.26 -2.87
N GLN A 166 -2.56 -10.40 -2.93
CA GLN A 166 -3.07 -9.89 -4.20
C GLN A 166 -2.01 -9.04 -4.92
N ASN A 167 -1.31 -8.15 -4.21
CA ASN A 167 -0.26 -7.32 -4.79
C ASN A 167 0.93 -8.16 -5.29
N GLU A 168 1.29 -9.22 -4.58
CA GLU A 168 2.29 -10.19 -5.02
C GLU A 168 1.85 -10.92 -6.29
N ALA A 169 0.61 -11.39 -6.36
CA ALA A 169 0.07 -12.05 -7.55
C ALA A 169 0.08 -11.11 -8.77
N ILE A 170 -0.29 -9.82 -8.58
CA ILE A 170 -0.20 -8.80 -9.63
C ILE A 170 1.25 -8.64 -10.09
N PHE A 171 2.21 -8.57 -9.16
CA PHE A 171 3.63 -8.43 -9.47
C PHE A 171 4.14 -9.62 -10.30
N CYS A 172 3.87 -10.86 -9.88
CA CYS A 172 4.29 -12.06 -10.59
C CYS A 172 3.67 -12.16 -11.99
N ALA A 173 2.37 -11.91 -12.12
CA ALA A 173 1.68 -11.95 -13.41
C ALA A 173 2.26 -10.91 -14.38
N LEU A 174 2.52 -9.71 -13.88
CA LEU A 174 3.07 -8.61 -14.66
C LEU A 174 4.53 -8.86 -15.09
N PHE A 175 5.35 -9.41 -14.20
CA PHE A 175 6.72 -9.80 -14.53
C PHE A 175 6.75 -10.87 -15.63
N ALA A 176 5.88 -11.88 -15.52
CA ALA A 176 5.73 -12.90 -16.54
C ALA A 176 5.29 -12.30 -17.87
N GLU A 177 4.31 -11.39 -17.88
CA GLU A 177 3.83 -10.74 -19.10
C GLU A 177 4.91 -9.90 -19.79
N VAL A 178 5.69 -9.10 -19.04
CA VAL A 178 6.80 -8.33 -19.61
C VAL A 178 7.87 -9.26 -20.20
N SER A 179 8.16 -10.38 -19.53
CA SER A 179 9.14 -11.36 -20.00
C SER A 179 8.69 -12.00 -21.32
N GLU A 180 7.41 -12.36 -21.44
CA GLU A 180 6.83 -12.87 -22.70
C GLU A 180 6.80 -11.80 -23.79
N ALA A 181 6.52 -10.54 -23.46
CA ALA A 181 6.55 -9.44 -24.42
C ALA A 181 7.95 -9.24 -25.00
N LYS A 182 9.00 -9.38 -24.17
CA LYS A 182 10.39 -9.37 -24.62
C LYS A 182 10.72 -10.58 -25.50
N ALA A 183 10.31 -11.78 -25.11
CA ALA A 183 10.50 -12.98 -25.92
C ALA A 183 9.82 -12.83 -27.31
N LEU A 184 8.62 -12.26 -27.36
CA LEU A 184 7.93 -11.93 -28.61
C LEU A 184 8.74 -10.95 -29.47
N MET A 185 9.32 -9.90 -28.88
CA MET A 185 10.20 -8.97 -29.62
C MET A 185 11.42 -9.67 -30.21
N GLU A 186 12.07 -10.55 -29.46
CA GLU A 186 13.22 -11.34 -29.92
C GLU A 186 12.82 -12.27 -31.08
N GLN A 187 11.71 -12.98 -30.95
CA GLN A 187 11.22 -13.86 -32.01
C GLN A 187 10.82 -13.10 -33.28
N ILE A 188 10.17 -11.95 -33.16
CA ILE A 188 9.86 -11.10 -34.33
C ILE A 188 11.14 -10.62 -34.99
N ALA A 189 12.16 -10.22 -34.22
CA ALA A 189 13.44 -9.82 -34.78
C ALA A 189 14.13 -10.96 -35.53
N LEU A 190 14.09 -12.18 -35.01
CA LEU A 190 14.67 -13.35 -35.67
C LEU A 190 13.90 -13.70 -36.96
N VAL A 191 12.58 -13.88 -36.88
CA VAL A 191 11.75 -14.38 -37.99
C VAL A 191 11.54 -13.33 -39.08
N CYS A 192 11.44 -12.05 -38.70
CA CYS A 192 11.12 -10.97 -39.63
C CYS A 192 12.34 -10.16 -40.05
N SER A 193 13.55 -10.51 -39.61
CA SER A 193 14.78 -9.84 -40.07
C SER A 193 14.83 -9.83 -41.60
N GLY A 194 15.05 -8.65 -42.19
CA GLY A 194 15.08 -8.47 -43.65
C GLY A 194 13.72 -8.46 -44.36
N ARG A 195 12.60 -8.62 -43.65
CA ARG A 195 11.24 -8.57 -44.25
C ARG A 195 10.63 -7.17 -44.16
N PRO A 196 9.82 -6.74 -45.16
CA PRO A 196 9.26 -5.38 -45.20
C PRO A 196 8.28 -5.10 -44.04
N PHE A 197 7.67 -6.13 -43.45
CA PHE A 197 6.69 -6.00 -42.36
C PHE A 197 7.29 -5.97 -40.95
N TYR A 198 8.61 -6.12 -40.80
CA TYR A 198 9.29 -6.10 -39.49
C TYR A 198 8.97 -4.83 -38.69
N ARG A 199 9.07 -3.66 -39.33
CA ARG A 199 8.80 -2.37 -38.69
C ARG A 199 7.35 -2.26 -38.21
N SER A 200 6.40 -2.72 -39.01
CA SER A 200 4.98 -2.75 -38.65
C SER A 200 4.70 -3.67 -37.45
N ALA A 201 5.39 -4.81 -37.37
CA ALA A 201 5.26 -5.73 -36.25
C ALA A 201 5.79 -5.12 -34.93
N LEU A 202 6.96 -4.48 -34.96
CA LEU A 202 7.50 -3.75 -33.81
C LEU A 202 6.61 -2.60 -33.36
N GLU A 203 6.03 -1.84 -34.30
CA GLU A 203 5.10 -0.75 -34.00
C GLU A 203 3.83 -1.27 -33.30
N ASN A 204 3.34 -2.46 -33.66
CA ASN A 204 2.23 -3.10 -32.96
C ASN A 204 2.60 -3.52 -31.54
N ILE A 205 3.82 -4.05 -31.31
CA ILE A 205 4.30 -4.31 -29.93
C ILE A 205 4.39 -3.00 -29.15
N ARG A 206 4.93 -1.93 -29.73
CA ARG A 206 4.95 -0.61 -29.09
C ARG A 206 3.56 -0.17 -28.65
N ARG A 207 2.57 -0.29 -29.55
CA ARG A 207 1.17 0.02 -29.23
C ARG A 207 0.63 -0.85 -28.10
N TYR A 208 0.97 -2.13 -28.06
CA TYR A 208 0.61 -3.02 -26.96
C TYR A 208 1.18 -2.53 -25.62
N VAL A 209 2.48 -2.23 -25.59
CA VAL A 209 3.17 -1.78 -24.39
C VAL A 209 2.59 -0.45 -23.88
N GLU A 210 2.39 0.53 -24.77
CA GLU A 210 1.91 1.86 -24.41
C GLU A 210 0.42 1.90 -24.04
N ARG A 211 -0.42 1.15 -24.75
CA ARG A 211 -1.89 1.24 -24.62
C ARG A 211 -2.48 0.21 -23.67
N ASP A 212 -1.79 -0.89 -23.41
CA ASP A 212 -2.28 -1.99 -22.59
C ASP A 212 -1.40 -2.22 -21.37
N LEU A 213 -0.14 -2.66 -21.57
CA LEU A 213 0.77 -3.05 -20.49
C LEU A 213 1.01 -1.92 -19.47
N ARG A 214 1.09 -0.68 -19.95
CA ARG A 214 1.28 0.51 -19.10
C ARG A 214 0.02 0.95 -18.34
N ARG A 215 -1.16 0.54 -18.77
CA ARG A 215 -2.44 1.09 -18.28
C ARG A 215 -3.08 0.24 -17.18
N LEU A 216 -2.38 0.11 -16.05
CA LEU A 216 -2.95 -0.48 -14.82
C LEU A 216 -4.12 0.34 -14.24
N ASP A 217 -4.24 1.61 -14.63
CA ASP A 217 -5.29 2.52 -14.13
C ASP A 217 -6.70 2.14 -14.63
N ARG A 218 -6.79 1.41 -15.75
CA ARG A 218 -8.09 1.07 -16.36
C ARG A 218 -8.63 -0.23 -15.77
N PRO A 219 -9.94 -0.33 -15.54
CA PRO A 219 -10.55 -1.57 -15.07
C PRO A 219 -10.36 -2.68 -16.13
N PRO A 220 -10.12 -3.93 -15.69
CA PRO A 220 -9.80 -5.03 -16.59
C PRO A 220 -10.92 -5.33 -17.59
N SER A 221 -12.17 -5.08 -17.21
CA SER A 221 -13.34 -5.25 -18.09
C SER A 221 -13.25 -4.43 -19.37
N ILE A 222 -12.74 -3.20 -19.29
CA ILE A 222 -12.59 -2.33 -20.47
C ILE A 222 -11.46 -2.84 -21.38
N LEU A 223 -10.38 -3.36 -20.80
CA LEU A 223 -9.27 -3.93 -21.55
C LEU A 223 -9.64 -5.26 -22.24
N CYS A 224 -10.48 -6.08 -21.59
CA CYS A 224 -11.02 -7.31 -22.18
C CYS A 224 -12.09 -7.06 -23.24
N ALA A 225 -12.82 -5.94 -23.17
CA ALA A 225 -13.90 -5.62 -24.11
C ALA A 225 -13.42 -5.06 -25.47
N CYS A 226 -12.10 -4.89 -25.67
CA CYS A 226 -11.55 -4.47 -26.95
C CYS A 226 -11.91 -5.47 -28.06
N LYS A 227 -12.32 -4.97 -29.22
CA LYS A 227 -12.61 -5.83 -30.38
C LYS A 227 -11.31 -6.51 -30.84
N PRO A 228 -11.35 -7.74 -31.37
CA PRO A 228 -10.16 -8.43 -31.89
C PRO A 228 -9.40 -7.60 -32.94
N ARG A 229 -10.11 -6.81 -33.76
CA ARG A 229 -9.51 -5.91 -34.76
C ARG A 229 -8.62 -4.82 -34.14
N ASP A 230 -8.93 -4.41 -32.92
CA ASP A 230 -8.22 -3.35 -32.21
C ASP A 230 -7.08 -3.91 -31.34
N ASP A 231 -6.93 -5.24 -31.26
CA ASP A 231 -5.88 -5.91 -30.50
C ASP A 231 -4.56 -5.90 -31.31
N PRO A 232 -3.50 -5.20 -30.84
CA PRO A 232 -2.22 -5.17 -31.54
C PRO A 232 -1.58 -6.57 -31.67
N LEU A 233 -1.89 -7.48 -30.75
CA LEU A 233 -1.40 -8.87 -30.80
C LEU A 233 -2.03 -9.66 -31.96
N GLU A 234 -3.29 -9.38 -32.30
CA GLU A 234 -3.96 -9.99 -33.46
C GLU A 234 -3.35 -9.48 -34.77
N SER A 235 -2.99 -8.19 -34.80
CA SER A 235 -2.32 -7.59 -35.95
C SER A 235 -0.94 -8.21 -36.21
N ILE A 236 -0.18 -8.53 -35.15
CA ILE A 236 1.11 -9.24 -35.26
C ILE A 236 0.90 -10.65 -35.80
N LEU A 237 -0.11 -11.34 -35.29
CA LEU A 237 -0.45 -12.69 -35.72
C LEU A 237 -0.81 -12.71 -37.20
N TYR A 238 -1.64 -11.78 -37.67
CA TYR A 238 -1.99 -11.63 -39.09
C TYR A 238 -0.78 -11.31 -39.98
N LEU A 239 0.15 -10.47 -39.52
CA LEU A 239 1.37 -10.14 -40.27
C LEU A 239 2.34 -11.32 -40.40
N THR A 240 2.30 -12.25 -39.44
CA THR A 240 3.22 -13.38 -39.34
C THR A 240 2.59 -14.72 -39.74
N SER A 241 1.29 -14.75 -39.99
CA SER A 241 0.53 -15.94 -40.40
C SER A 241 0.71 -16.23 -41.89
N VAL A 242 1.83 -16.85 -42.26
CA VAL A 242 2.02 -17.47 -43.58
C VAL A 242 2.13 -19.00 -43.41
N GLY A 243 0.98 -19.67 -43.33
CA GLY A 243 0.80 -21.09 -43.67
C GLY A 243 1.23 -22.17 -42.67
N VAL A 244 2.04 -21.87 -41.65
CA VAL A 244 2.51 -22.86 -40.65
C VAL A 244 2.53 -22.23 -39.25
N PRO A 245 2.13 -22.96 -38.17
CA PRO A 245 2.29 -22.47 -36.81
C PRO A 245 3.76 -22.10 -36.56
N SER A 246 4.02 -20.81 -36.37
CA SER A 246 5.34 -20.27 -36.12
C SER A 246 5.57 -20.13 -34.61
N ALA A 247 6.84 -20.09 -34.17
CA ALA A 247 7.17 -19.80 -32.77
C ALA A 247 6.52 -18.49 -32.28
N VAL A 248 6.30 -17.52 -33.19
CA VAL A 248 5.61 -16.25 -32.93
C VAL A 248 4.15 -16.48 -32.50
N TYR A 249 3.46 -17.46 -33.07
CA TYR A 249 2.09 -17.78 -32.67
C TYR A 249 2.04 -18.23 -31.21
N GLU A 250 2.94 -19.11 -30.79
CA GLU A 250 2.99 -19.62 -29.42
C GLU A 250 3.36 -18.53 -28.39
N THR A 251 4.24 -17.59 -28.75
CA THR A 251 4.53 -16.45 -27.85
C THR A 251 3.39 -15.44 -27.80
N VAL A 252 2.72 -15.15 -28.92
CA VAL A 252 1.51 -14.31 -28.89
C VAL A 252 0.42 -14.95 -28.04
N ARG A 253 0.23 -16.27 -28.17
CA ARG A 253 -0.72 -17.04 -27.34
C ARG A 253 -0.35 -16.98 -25.86
N SER A 254 0.92 -17.24 -25.54
CA SER A 254 1.44 -17.17 -24.16
C SER A 254 1.28 -15.77 -23.59
N LEU A 255 1.60 -14.73 -24.36
CA LEU A 255 1.43 -13.33 -23.95
C LEU A 255 -0.03 -12.98 -23.66
N ARG A 256 -0.98 -13.46 -24.48
CA ARG A 256 -2.43 -13.31 -24.22
C ARG A 256 -2.86 -14.01 -22.94
N GLN A 257 -2.33 -15.19 -22.67
CA GLN A 257 -2.59 -15.90 -21.42
C GLN A 257 -2.06 -15.11 -20.22
N ARG A 258 -0.81 -14.62 -20.27
CA ARG A 258 -0.24 -13.78 -19.19
C ARG A 258 -1.00 -12.47 -19.01
N ARG A 259 -1.46 -11.84 -20.08
CA ARG A 259 -2.35 -10.69 -20.03
C ARG A 259 -3.65 -11.03 -19.29
N GLY A 260 -4.23 -12.20 -19.58
CA GLY A 260 -5.39 -12.73 -18.87
C GLY A 260 -5.12 -12.91 -17.37
N ASP A 261 -3.98 -13.52 -17.02
CA ASP A 261 -3.56 -13.71 -15.63
C ASP A 261 -3.38 -12.38 -14.90
N ARG A 262 -2.73 -11.38 -15.54
CA ARG A 262 -2.59 -10.02 -15.00
C ARG A 262 -3.95 -9.40 -14.75
N LEU A 263 -4.83 -9.40 -15.75
CA LEU A 263 -6.16 -8.79 -15.63
C LEU A 263 -7.01 -9.48 -14.56
N GLY A 264 -6.88 -10.80 -14.40
CA GLY A 264 -7.50 -11.58 -13.33
C GLY A 264 -6.92 -11.26 -11.94
N ALA A 265 -5.61 -11.03 -11.84
CA ALA A 265 -4.98 -10.61 -10.58
C ALA A 265 -5.37 -9.18 -10.17
N VAL A 266 -5.52 -8.28 -11.15
CA VAL A 266 -5.97 -6.88 -10.95
C VAL A 266 -7.45 -6.80 -10.60
N GLN A 267 -8.26 -7.79 -10.98
CA GLN A 267 -9.67 -7.85 -10.58
C GLN A 267 -9.77 -7.89 -9.05
N ARG A 268 -10.39 -6.84 -8.48
CA ARG A 268 -10.53 -6.68 -7.03
C ARG A 268 -11.35 -7.83 -6.46
N LYS A 269 -10.70 -8.70 -5.68
CA LYS A 269 -11.35 -9.83 -5.00
C LYS A 269 -11.94 -9.45 -3.64
N LEU A 270 -11.50 -8.33 -3.06
CA LEU A 270 -11.95 -7.89 -1.75
C LEU A 270 -13.24 -7.07 -1.84
N PRO A 271 -14.33 -7.50 -1.16
CA PRO A 271 -15.57 -6.78 -1.16
C PRO A 271 -15.41 -5.44 -0.41
N PRO A 272 -15.94 -4.32 -0.93
CA PRO A 272 -15.88 -3.02 -0.27
C PRO A 272 -16.56 -3.02 1.11
N VAL A 273 -17.42 -4.00 1.36
CA VAL A 273 -18.09 -4.24 2.65
C VAL A 273 -17.08 -4.47 3.77
N GLN A 274 -15.98 -5.21 3.54
CA GLN A 274 -14.96 -5.46 4.57
C GLN A 274 -14.24 -4.18 4.98
N MET A 275 -13.99 -3.28 4.02
CA MET A 275 -13.42 -1.95 4.31
C MET A 275 -14.38 -1.11 5.13
N ALA A 276 -15.66 -1.06 4.74
CA ALA A 276 -16.69 -0.34 5.49
C ALA A 276 -16.82 -0.88 6.92
N LEU A 277 -16.80 -2.20 7.09
CA LEU A 277 -16.86 -2.84 8.41
C LEU A 277 -15.66 -2.46 9.28
N LEU A 278 -14.45 -2.39 8.69
CA LEU A 278 -13.25 -1.95 9.40
C LEU A 278 -13.43 -0.52 9.94
N TYR A 279 -13.90 0.41 9.11
CA TYR A 279 -14.18 1.80 9.51
C TYR A 279 -15.21 1.89 10.63
N VAL A 280 -16.29 1.11 10.55
CA VAL A 280 -17.32 1.05 11.58
C VAL A 280 -16.74 0.55 12.91
N LEU A 281 -15.93 -0.53 12.89
CA LEU A 281 -15.28 -1.05 14.10
C LEU A 281 -14.31 -0.04 14.72
N ALA A 282 -13.51 0.67 13.91
CA ALA A 282 -12.63 1.71 14.43
C ALA A 282 -13.42 2.86 15.07
N GLY A 283 -14.55 3.25 14.46
CA GLY A 283 -15.48 4.23 15.03
C GLY A 283 -16.03 3.76 16.38
N PHE A 284 -16.47 2.52 16.49
CA PHE A 284 -16.95 1.94 17.75
C PHE A 284 -15.86 1.86 18.82
N ASN A 285 -14.62 1.55 18.46
CA ASN A 285 -13.48 1.55 19.39
C ASN A 285 -13.23 2.96 19.95
N LEU A 286 -13.25 3.99 19.11
CA LEU A 286 -13.09 5.38 19.56
C LEU A 286 -14.26 5.84 20.42
N MET A 287 -15.49 5.50 20.03
CA MET A 287 -16.70 5.84 20.79
C MET A 287 -16.67 5.19 22.18
N SER A 288 -16.29 3.91 22.27
CA SER A 288 -16.21 3.18 23.54
C SER A 288 -15.13 3.76 24.47
N LEU A 289 -13.99 4.20 23.92
CA LEU A 289 -12.96 4.87 24.71
C LEU A 289 -13.44 6.23 25.26
N LEU A 290 -14.21 7.00 24.48
CA LEU A 290 -14.81 8.25 24.95
C LEU A 290 -15.80 8.02 26.10
N LEU A 291 -16.59 6.96 26.04
CA LEU A 291 -17.51 6.57 27.11
C LEU A 291 -16.78 6.10 28.36
N LEU A 292 -15.68 5.38 28.21
CA LEU A 292 -14.88 4.95 29.36
C LEU A 292 -14.26 6.15 30.08
N ALA A 293 -13.87 7.18 29.33
CA ALA A 293 -13.18 8.33 29.87
C ALA A 293 -14.09 9.37 30.56
N SER A 294 -15.42 9.22 30.53
CA SER A 294 -16.34 10.04 31.34
C SER A 294 -16.36 9.68 32.82
N ALA A 295 -15.70 8.60 33.22
CA ALA A 295 -15.60 8.13 34.59
C ALA A 295 -14.70 9.00 35.49
N ASN A 296 -13.75 9.76 34.91
CA ASN A 296 -12.59 10.28 35.65
C ASN A 296 -12.67 11.80 35.89
N PRO A 297 -12.87 12.26 37.14
CA PRO A 297 -13.05 13.67 37.44
C PRO A 297 -11.73 14.43 37.69
N SER A 298 -10.59 13.77 37.85
CA SER A 298 -9.34 14.47 38.17
C SER A 298 -8.71 15.12 36.94
N ALA A 299 -8.14 16.33 37.12
CA ALA A 299 -7.54 17.08 36.03
C ALA A 299 -6.39 16.30 35.35
N ALA A 300 -5.57 15.60 36.16
CA ALA A 300 -4.46 14.79 35.67
C ALA A 300 -4.93 13.57 34.87
N GLU A 301 -5.95 12.84 35.36
CA GLU A 301 -6.54 11.71 34.62
C GLU A 301 -7.16 12.15 33.31
N SER A 302 -7.86 13.28 33.30
CA SER A 302 -8.48 13.82 32.08
C SER A 302 -7.42 14.14 31.00
N GLN A 303 -6.24 14.62 31.39
CA GLN A 303 -5.14 14.89 30.48
C GLN A 303 -4.54 13.60 29.92
N LEU A 304 -4.41 12.57 30.75
CA LEU A 304 -3.94 11.25 30.34
C LEU A 304 -4.94 10.58 29.37
N CYS A 305 -6.24 10.61 29.68
CA CYS A 305 -7.29 10.10 28.79
C CYS A 305 -7.28 10.80 27.42
N ARG A 306 -7.09 12.12 27.40
CA ARG A 306 -6.93 12.89 26.14
C ARG A 306 -5.76 12.41 25.31
N MET A 307 -4.60 12.18 25.94
CA MET A 307 -3.41 11.70 25.24
C MET A 307 -3.60 10.28 24.71
N LEU A 308 -4.20 9.38 25.50
CA LEU A 308 -4.48 8.01 25.09
C LEU A 308 -5.53 7.95 23.96
N PHE A 309 -6.58 8.77 24.03
CA PHE A 309 -7.55 8.88 22.95
C PHE A 309 -6.90 9.38 21.66
N ALA A 310 -6.07 10.42 21.75
CA ALA A 310 -5.35 10.98 20.62
C ALA A 310 -4.38 9.97 19.99
N SER A 311 -3.62 9.22 20.81
CA SER A 311 -2.69 8.21 20.32
C SER A 311 -3.43 7.04 19.66
N MET A 312 -4.53 6.57 20.25
CA MET A 312 -5.37 5.52 19.68
C MET A 312 -6.00 5.95 18.35
N ALA A 313 -6.56 7.16 18.27
CA ALA A 313 -7.11 7.71 17.03
C ALA A 313 -6.05 7.84 15.94
N GLY A 314 -4.85 8.29 16.30
CA GLY A 314 -3.70 8.33 15.39
C GLY A 314 -3.30 6.95 14.88
N ALA A 315 -3.22 5.95 15.78
CA ALA A 315 -2.87 4.58 15.43
C ALA A 315 -3.92 3.92 14.51
N LEU A 316 -5.21 4.04 14.84
CA LEU A 316 -6.30 3.51 14.02
C LEU A 316 -6.29 4.15 12.62
N MET A 317 -6.13 5.48 12.54
CA MET A 317 -6.05 6.17 11.25
C MET A 317 -4.82 5.78 10.44
N MET A 318 -3.68 5.57 11.09
CA MET A 318 -2.48 5.07 10.42
C MET A 318 -2.74 3.69 9.82
N THR A 319 -3.29 2.75 10.59
CA THR A 319 -3.64 1.40 10.10
C THR A 319 -4.62 1.45 8.93
N MET A 320 -5.68 2.26 9.05
CA MET A 320 -6.65 2.44 7.96
C MET A 320 -6.01 2.98 6.68
N ARG A 321 -5.13 3.98 6.82
CA ARG A 321 -4.46 4.59 5.66
C ARG A 321 -3.51 3.62 4.98
N VAL A 322 -2.76 2.82 5.75
CA VAL A 322 -1.91 1.75 5.20
C VAL A 322 -2.76 0.75 4.43
N ILE A 323 -3.83 0.24 5.04
CA ILE A 323 -4.74 -0.72 4.38
C ILE A 323 -5.37 -0.12 3.11
N HIS A 324 -5.77 1.15 3.16
CA HIS A 324 -6.32 1.86 2.02
C HIS A 324 -5.30 2.03 0.88
N GLU A 325 -4.04 2.33 1.20
CA GLU A 325 -2.98 2.42 0.19
C GLU A 325 -2.65 1.06 -0.44
N LEU A 326 -2.68 -0.03 0.35
CA LEU A 326 -2.54 -1.39 -0.19
C LEU A 326 -3.72 -1.78 -1.08
N TRP A 327 -4.91 -1.26 -0.81
CA TRP A 327 -6.11 -1.50 -1.61
C TRP A 327 -6.12 -0.77 -2.96
N THR A 328 -5.40 0.35 -3.06
CA THR A 328 -5.22 1.04 -4.33
C THR A 328 -4.03 0.44 -5.09
N PRO A 329 -4.25 -0.25 -6.24
CA PRO A 329 -3.17 -0.85 -7.02
C PRO A 329 -2.34 0.18 -7.81
N VAL A 330 -2.49 1.48 -7.52
CA VAL A 330 -1.83 2.59 -8.22
C VAL A 330 -1.37 3.65 -7.21
N GLY A 331 -0.12 4.12 -7.34
CA GLY A 331 0.33 5.37 -6.71
C GLY A 331 0.81 5.33 -5.25
N GLY A 332 0.89 4.15 -4.62
CA GLY A 332 1.45 3.94 -3.28
C GLY A 332 2.91 3.46 -3.26
N ALA A 333 3.59 3.52 -2.11
CA ALA A 333 4.94 2.96 -1.95
C ALA A 333 4.99 1.43 -2.05
N TYR A 334 3.90 0.77 -1.68
CA TYR A 334 3.77 -0.68 -1.73
C TYR A 334 3.34 -1.18 -3.11
N ASN A 335 3.27 -0.29 -4.10
CA ASN A 335 2.68 -0.61 -5.38
C ASN A 335 3.71 -0.96 -6.46
N VAL A 336 3.30 -1.86 -7.35
CA VAL A 336 4.09 -2.42 -8.46
C VAL A 336 4.45 -1.37 -9.54
N ASP A 337 3.73 -0.25 -9.61
CA ASP A 337 3.92 0.82 -10.61
C ASP A 337 5.38 1.33 -10.69
N GLY A 338 6.09 1.41 -9.57
CA GLY A 338 7.49 1.84 -9.57
C GLY A 338 8.40 0.91 -10.37
N VAL A 339 8.29 -0.40 -10.13
CA VAL A 339 9.08 -1.43 -10.82
C VAL A 339 8.59 -1.61 -12.26
N LEU A 340 7.27 -1.65 -12.45
CA LEU A 340 6.65 -1.74 -13.77
C LEU A 340 7.14 -0.63 -14.70
N ARG A 341 7.17 0.61 -14.22
CA ARG A 341 7.59 1.75 -15.05
C ARG A 341 9.02 1.59 -15.54
N VAL A 342 9.90 1.01 -14.73
CA VAL A 342 11.29 0.77 -15.09
C VAL A 342 11.37 -0.37 -16.10
N MET A 343 10.64 -1.47 -15.88
CA MET A 343 10.57 -2.60 -16.81
C MET A 343 9.98 -2.20 -18.17
N ILE A 344 8.84 -1.50 -18.18
CA ILE A 344 8.21 -0.97 -19.40
C ILE A 344 9.15 -0.01 -20.10
N ARG A 345 9.79 0.89 -19.37
CA ARG A 345 10.71 1.85 -19.99
C ARG A 345 11.90 1.14 -20.64
N GLY A 346 12.45 0.10 -20.00
CA GLY A 346 13.47 -0.73 -20.63
C GLY A 346 13.00 -1.38 -21.93
N LEU A 347 11.76 -1.88 -21.95
CA LEU A 347 11.12 -2.46 -23.14
C LEU A 347 10.86 -1.40 -24.24
N GLU A 348 10.37 -0.21 -23.87
CA GLU A 348 10.15 0.94 -24.76
C GLU A 348 11.49 1.41 -25.37
N ASP A 349 12.54 1.53 -24.55
CA ASP A 349 13.88 1.93 -24.99
C ASP A 349 14.48 0.88 -25.94
N GLU A 350 14.30 -0.41 -25.66
CA GLU A 350 14.73 -1.50 -26.54
C GLU A 350 13.96 -1.50 -27.89
N LEU A 351 12.64 -1.30 -27.85
CA LEU A 351 11.81 -1.15 -29.05
C LEU A 351 12.27 0.04 -29.91
N ASP A 352 12.50 1.19 -29.29
CA ASP A 352 12.94 2.40 -29.97
C ASP A 352 14.33 2.24 -30.59
N GLN A 353 15.23 1.49 -29.95
CA GLN A 353 16.54 1.16 -30.53
C GLN A 353 16.40 0.28 -31.77
N ARG A 354 15.60 -0.79 -31.69
CA ARG A 354 15.35 -1.70 -32.81
C ARG A 354 14.65 -1.00 -33.98
N LEU A 355 13.69 -0.11 -33.71
CA LEU A 355 13.00 0.70 -34.73
C LEU A 355 13.95 1.67 -35.44
N LYS A 356 14.99 2.16 -34.75
CA LYS A 356 16.06 3.00 -35.34
C LYS A 356 17.10 2.20 -36.11
N GLY A 357 16.93 0.89 -36.24
CA GLY A 357 17.87 0.01 -36.94
C GLY A 357 19.14 -0.31 -36.14
N LYS A 358 19.19 0.05 -34.85
CA LYS A 358 20.26 -0.44 -33.97
C LYS A 358 19.89 -1.87 -33.57
N THR A 359 20.45 -2.84 -34.28
CA THR A 359 20.45 -4.22 -33.78
C THR A 359 21.29 -4.24 -32.51
N PHE A 360 20.74 -4.81 -31.45
CA PHE A 360 21.51 -5.19 -30.29
C PHE A 360 22.40 -6.37 -30.76
N SER A 361 23.50 -6.04 -31.44
CA SER A 361 24.62 -6.97 -31.52
C SER A 361 25.04 -7.16 -30.09
N ASP A 362 24.66 -8.30 -29.54
CA ASP A 362 25.07 -8.76 -28.24
C ASP A 362 26.61 -8.70 -28.24
N THR A 363 27.19 -7.61 -27.77
CA THR A 363 28.65 -7.46 -27.61
C THR A 363 29.21 -8.47 -26.61
N ARG A 364 28.36 -9.36 -26.07
CA ARG A 364 28.69 -10.53 -25.26
C ARG A 364 28.79 -11.83 -26.08
N LEU A 365 28.30 -11.87 -27.31
CA LEU A 365 28.57 -13.00 -28.19
C LEU A 365 29.94 -12.77 -28.84
N PRO A 366 30.89 -13.72 -28.68
CA PRO A 366 32.15 -13.63 -29.39
C PRO A 366 31.86 -13.54 -30.90
N PRO A 367 32.69 -12.81 -31.67
CA PRO A 367 32.55 -12.78 -33.11
C PRO A 367 32.46 -14.21 -33.64
N PRO A 368 31.60 -14.48 -34.65
CA PRO A 368 31.52 -15.81 -35.24
C PRO A 368 32.94 -16.25 -35.60
N PRO A 369 33.31 -17.52 -35.34
CA PRO A 369 34.62 -18.02 -35.71
C PRO A 369 34.87 -17.71 -37.19
N PRO A 370 36.09 -17.29 -37.57
CA PRO A 370 36.39 -16.99 -38.97
C PRO A 370 35.93 -18.15 -39.82
N SER A 371 35.12 -17.86 -40.85
CA SER A 371 34.66 -18.85 -41.81
C SER A 371 35.87 -19.65 -42.28
N PHE A 372 35.92 -20.94 -41.95
CA PHE A 372 37.00 -21.81 -42.40
C PHE A 372 37.13 -21.63 -43.91
N PRO A 373 38.35 -21.37 -44.43
CA PRO A 373 38.56 -21.33 -45.87
C PRO A 373 38.04 -22.65 -46.43
N ALA A 374 37.16 -22.54 -47.44
CA ALA A 374 36.58 -23.69 -48.12
C ALA A 374 37.69 -24.69 -48.40
N ARG A 375 37.59 -25.88 -47.79
CA ARG A 375 38.57 -26.94 -47.95
C ARG A 375 38.73 -27.17 -49.45
N PRO A 376 39.92 -26.95 -50.04
CA PRO A 376 40.12 -27.18 -51.47
C PRO A 376 39.70 -28.62 -51.75
N ALA A 377 38.86 -28.79 -52.78
CA ALA A 377 38.38 -30.08 -53.21
C ALA A 377 39.59 -31.01 -53.42
N GLU A 378 39.76 -31.98 -52.51
CA GLU A 378 40.71 -33.07 -52.71
C GLU A 378 40.25 -33.82 -53.97
N THR A 379 40.93 -33.52 -55.08
CA THR A 379 40.85 -34.28 -56.30
C THR A 379 41.24 -35.72 -55.99
N SER A 380 40.23 -36.57 -55.91
CA SER A 380 40.33 -38.03 -55.98
C SER A 380 41.07 -38.41 -57.27
N ALA A 381 42.38 -38.62 -57.13
CA ALA A 381 43.23 -39.21 -58.16
C ALA A 381 44.09 -40.30 -57.50
N ALA A 382 43.56 -41.52 -57.47
CA ALA A 382 44.30 -42.78 -57.31
C ALA A 382 43.39 -43.89 -57.90
N ALA A 383 43.67 -44.34 -59.12
CA ALA A 383 44.48 -45.52 -59.47
C ALA A 383 43.57 -46.76 -59.61
N ALA A 384 43.40 -47.37 -60.80
CA ALA A 384 44.38 -48.16 -61.57
C ALA A 384 44.88 -49.37 -60.78
#